data_AF-F6D4J1-F1
#
_entry.id   AF-F6D4J1-F1
#
_cell.length_a   1.000
_cell.length_b   1.000
_cell.length_c   1.000
_cell.angle_alpha   90.00
_cell.angle_beta   90.00
_cell.angle_gamma   90.00
#
_symmetry.space_group_name_H-M   'P 1'
#
loop_
_entity.id
_entity.type
_entity.pdbx_description
1 polymer ?
#
loop_
_entity_poly.entity_id
_entity_poly.type
_entity_poly.pdbx_seq_one_letter_code
_entity_poly.pdbx_strand_id
1 'polypeptide(L)'
;MTIKKFLTESYRSPVGAALLTLILPYIYAIFTNKDWIAVIYNIPKEIWIFLAILLLLWIITISIRRKMSFYHSPYGIVPTFGWINVGEWEYDGVIWKARTPNPGPFPDKKPSIYIENTPRCPICKTELEQSDKFYWYSWSCVRCSFRKITWNTFSKVKKRVEKIVKRNIEVAEEEYFIKHGNK
;
A
#
# COMPACT_ATOMS: atom_id res chain seq x y z
N MET A 1 20.59 -11.79 -9.48
CA MET A 1 19.88 -11.22 -8.30
C MET A 1 20.91 -10.48 -7.45
N THR A 2 20.79 -9.16 -7.29
CA THR A 2 21.81 -8.32 -6.63
C THR A 2 21.77 -8.46 -5.11
N ILE A 3 22.94 -8.48 -4.46
CA ILE A 3 23.09 -8.57 -2.98
C ILE A 3 22.23 -7.52 -2.25
N LYS A 4 22.09 -6.32 -2.84
CA LYS A 4 21.15 -5.29 -2.35
C LYS A 4 19.72 -5.80 -2.22
N LYS A 5 19.17 -6.43 -3.27
CA LYS A 5 17.81 -7.01 -3.23
C LYS A 5 17.70 -8.08 -2.16
N PHE A 6 18.70 -8.93 -1.98
CA PHE A 6 18.68 -9.93 -0.91
C PHE A 6 18.66 -9.30 0.49
N LEU A 7 19.51 -8.32 0.76
CA LEU A 7 19.56 -7.65 2.06
C LEU A 7 18.32 -6.78 2.34
N THR A 8 17.73 -6.17 1.32
CA THR A 8 16.57 -5.26 1.50
C THR A 8 15.21 -5.94 1.32
N GLU A 9 15.10 -7.04 0.57
CA GLU A 9 13.84 -7.77 0.35
C GLU A 9 13.73 -9.03 1.21
N SER A 10 14.85 -9.64 1.61
CA SER A 10 14.80 -10.84 2.44
C SER A 10 14.68 -10.46 3.91
N TYR A 11 13.46 -10.57 4.44
CA TYR A 11 13.11 -10.58 5.87
C TYR A 11 14.03 -11.45 6.74
N ARG A 12 14.79 -12.38 6.12
CA ARG A 12 15.68 -13.34 6.78
C ARG A 12 17.02 -12.75 7.25
N SER A 13 17.48 -11.63 6.71
CA SER A 13 18.82 -11.10 7.05
C SER A 13 18.98 -10.67 8.52
N PRO A 14 18.02 -9.95 9.14
CA PRO A 14 18.14 -9.54 10.54
C PRO A 14 17.81 -10.66 11.53
N VAL A 15 16.90 -11.58 11.16
CA VAL A 15 16.65 -12.80 11.94
C VAL A 15 17.91 -13.67 11.96
N GLY A 16 18.58 -13.79 10.82
CA GLY A 16 19.90 -14.44 10.73
C GLY A 16 20.94 -13.75 11.60
N ALA A 17 20.99 -12.41 11.61
CA ALA A 17 21.91 -11.66 12.46
C ALA A 17 21.60 -11.83 13.96
N ALA A 18 20.33 -11.78 14.37
CA ALA A 18 19.90 -12.01 15.75
C ALA A 18 20.18 -13.44 16.22
N LEU A 19 19.95 -14.43 15.36
CA LEU A 19 20.35 -15.81 15.62
C LEU A 19 21.87 -15.95 15.73
N LEU A 20 22.63 -15.33 14.82
CA LEU A 20 24.09 -15.30 14.89
C LEU A 20 24.59 -14.67 16.20
N THR A 21 23.97 -13.62 16.70
CA THR A 21 24.36 -13.01 17.99
C THR A 21 24.13 -13.93 19.19
N LEU A 22 23.22 -14.90 19.10
CA LEU A 22 23.02 -15.93 20.14
C LEU A 22 23.91 -17.16 19.92
N ILE A 23 24.19 -17.51 18.67
CA ILE A 23 24.98 -18.68 18.29
C ILE A 23 26.48 -18.42 18.51
N LEU A 24 26.97 -17.21 18.24
CA LEU A 24 28.40 -16.88 18.36
C LEU A 24 28.95 -17.02 19.80
N PRO A 25 28.28 -16.52 20.87
CA PRO A 25 28.70 -16.76 22.25
C PRO A 25 28.67 -18.23 22.65
N TYR A 26 27.68 -18.98 22.15
CA TYR A 26 27.58 -20.42 22.37
C TYR A 26 28.75 -21.19 21.74
N ILE A 27 29.09 -20.88 20.49
CA ILE A 27 30.25 -21.45 19.80
C ILE A 27 31.55 -21.07 20.54
N TYR A 28 31.71 -19.81 20.93
CA TYR A 28 32.90 -19.35 21.67
C TYR A 28 33.06 -20.06 23.02
N ALA A 29 31.96 -20.32 23.73
CA ALA A 29 31.95 -21.05 24.99
C ALA A 29 32.42 -22.51 24.82
N ILE A 30 31.98 -23.18 23.75
CA ILE A 30 32.45 -24.54 23.40
C ILE A 30 33.97 -24.55 23.19
N PHE A 31 34.51 -23.58 22.45
CA PHE A 31 35.95 -23.52 22.16
C PHE A 31 36.81 -23.16 23.37
N THR A 32 36.25 -22.45 24.37
CA THR A 32 37.00 -21.99 25.54
C THR A 32 36.75 -22.82 26.80
N ASN A 33 35.93 -23.88 26.73
CA ASN A 33 35.49 -24.68 27.89
C ASN A 33 34.94 -23.83 29.05
N LYS A 34 34.36 -22.68 28.74
CA LYS A 34 33.72 -21.80 29.72
C LYS A 34 32.22 -22.00 29.71
N ASP A 35 31.58 -21.82 30.86
CA ASP A 35 30.12 -21.79 30.94
C ASP A 35 29.59 -20.64 30.07
N TRP A 36 28.75 -20.98 29.08
CA TRP A 36 28.18 -20.02 28.14
C TRP A 36 27.38 -18.92 28.85
N ILE A 37 26.76 -19.25 29.98
CA ILE A 37 26.03 -18.30 30.83
C ILE A 37 26.99 -17.24 31.39
N ALA A 38 28.15 -17.66 31.89
CA ALA A 38 29.15 -16.74 32.44
C ALA A 38 29.71 -15.80 31.35
N VAL A 39 29.82 -16.27 30.11
CA VAL A 39 30.22 -15.43 28.97
C VAL A 39 29.19 -14.33 28.72
N ILE A 40 27.90 -14.65 28.73
CA ILE A 40 26.79 -13.71 28.50
C ILE A 40 26.70 -12.65 29.61
N TYR A 41 26.84 -13.04 30.88
CA TYR A 41 26.78 -12.12 32.02
C TYR A 41 27.98 -11.17 32.08
N ASN A 42 29.13 -11.57 31.53
CA ASN A 42 30.30 -10.72 31.45
C ASN A 42 30.24 -9.69 30.32
N ILE A 43 29.21 -9.73 29.47
CA ILE A 43 29.02 -8.72 28.42
C ILE A 43 28.58 -7.39 29.07
N PRO A 44 29.26 -6.27 28.78
CA PRO A 44 28.87 -4.95 29.27
C PRO A 44 27.40 -4.63 28.95
N LYS A 45 26.69 -4.03 29.92
CA LYS A 45 25.27 -3.65 29.79
C LYS A 45 25.00 -2.72 28.60
N GLU A 46 25.99 -1.93 28.21
CA GLU A 46 25.95 -1.02 27.07
C GLU A 46 25.69 -1.77 25.76
N ILE A 47 26.27 -2.98 25.61
CA ILE A 47 26.08 -3.83 24.42
C ILE A 47 24.64 -4.36 24.37
N TRP A 48 24.08 -4.75 25.51
CA TRP A 48 22.68 -5.19 25.61
C TRP A 48 21.69 -4.07 25.25
N ILE A 49 21.93 -2.86 25.74
CA ILE A 49 21.12 -1.69 25.40
C ILE A 49 21.17 -1.40 23.90
N PHE A 50 22.37 -1.45 23.30
CA PHE A 50 22.53 -1.24 21.86
C PHE A 50 21.80 -2.31 21.03
N LEU A 51 21.90 -3.58 21.42
CA LEU A 51 21.14 -4.68 20.80
C LEU A 51 19.63 -4.48 20.90
N ALA A 52 19.13 -4.05 22.05
CA ALA A 52 17.71 -3.76 22.26
C ALA A 52 17.22 -2.63 21.34
N ILE A 53 18.00 -1.54 21.18
CA ILE A 53 17.67 -0.43 20.28
C ILE A 53 17.62 -0.91 18.82
N LEU A 54 18.60 -1.70 18.38
CA LEU A 54 18.61 -2.28 17.03
C LEU A 54 17.37 -3.15 16.77
N LEU A 55 16.99 -3.97 17.75
CA LEU A 55 15.82 -4.83 17.66
C LEU A 55 14.52 -4.01 17.60
N LEU A 56 14.43 -2.92 18.37
CA LEU A 56 13.28 -2.02 18.37
C LEU A 56 13.13 -1.30 17.02
N LEU A 57 14.21 -0.71 16.49
CA LEU A 57 14.21 -0.10 15.15
C LEU A 57 13.78 -1.11 14.09
N TRP A 58 14.22 -2.36 14.20
CA TRP A 58 13.82 -3.43 13.30
C TRP A 58 12.31 -3.73 13.39
N ILE A 59 11.73 -3.87 14.59
CA ILE A 59 10.27 -4.05 14.77
C ILE A 59 9.48 -2.90 14.13
N ILE A 60 9.94 -1.65 14.31
CA ILE A 60 9.32 -0.48 13.68
C ILE A 60 9.33 -0.61 12.16
N THR A 61 10.49 -0.92 11.56
CA THR A 61 10.58 -1.04 10.10
C THR A 61 9.69 -2.15 9.53
N ILE A 62 9.58 -3.29 10.23
CA ILE A 62 8.64 -4.36 9.87
C ILE A 62 7.21 -3.88 9.94
N SER A 63 6.85 -3.18 11.02
CA SER A 63 5.48 -2.71 11.23
C SER A 63 5.06 -1.75 10.12
N ILE A 64 5.95 -0.84 9.73
CA ILE A 64 5.72 0.08 8.60
C ILE A 64 5.56 -0.69 7.29
N ARG A 65 6.46 -1.65 7.01
CA ARG A 65 6.44 -2.39 5.75
C ARG A 65 5.25 -3.33 5.62
N ARG A 66 4.83 -3.99 6.71
CA ARG A 66 3.61 -4.81 6.74
C ARG A 66 2.39 -3.96 6.39
N LYS A 67 2.32 -2.73 6.89
CA LYS A 67 1.24 -1.79 6.56
C LYS A 67 1.23 -1.38 5.08
N MET A 68 2.40 -1.36 4.43
CA MET A 68 2.55 -1.01 3.01
C MET A 68 2.32 -2.21 2.07
N SER A 69 2.70 -3.42 2.45
CA SER A 69 2.66 -4.60 1.56
C SER A 69 1.24 -5.07 1.14
N PHE A 70 0.16 -4.41 1.57
CA PHE A 70 -1.20 -4.88 1.28
C PHE A 70 -1.85 -4.16 0.10
N TYR A 71 -2.42 -4.99 -0.78
CA TYR A 71 -3.30 -4.68 -1.92
C TYR A 71 -2.61 -4.42 -3.26
N HIS A 72 -2.22 -5.51 -3.92
CA HIS A 72 -2.48 -5.65 -5.36
C HIS A 72 -3.72 -6.53 -5.52
N SER A 73 -4.79 -5.98 -6.12
CA SER A 73 -5.84 -6.80 -6.71
C SER A 73 -5.51 -6.90 -8.21
N PRO A 74 -4.88 -8.00 -8.68
CA PRO A 74 -4.54 -8.14 -10.09
C PRO A 74 -5.76 -8.30 -11.00
N TYR A 75 -6.95 -8.51 -10.43
CA TYR A 75 -8.17 -8.74 -11.19
C TYR A 75 -9.05 -7.48 -11.19
N GLY A 76 -9.15 -6.86 -12.36
CA GLY A 76 -10.26 -5.98 -12.70
C GLY A 76 -11.33 -6.80 -13.40
N ILE A 77 -12.59 -6.68 -12.96
CA ILE A 77 -13.72 -7.21 -13.72
C ILE A 77 -13.78 -6.41 -15.03
N VAL A 78 -13.77 -7.08 -16.19
CA VAL A 78 -13.98 -6.42 -17.49
C VAL A 78 -15.39 -6.80 -17.96
N PRO A 79 -16.32 -5.84 -18.07
CA PRO A 79 -17.67 -6.10 -18.57
C PRO A 79 -17.64 -6.44 -20.06
N THR A 80 -18.54 -7.33 -20.48
CA THR A 80 -18.64 -7.85 -21.86
C THR A 80 -18.82 -6.75 -22.90
N PHE A 81 -19.59 -5.70 -22.59
CA PHE A 81 -19.88 -4.59 -23.51
C PHE A 81 -19.00 -3.35 -23.26
N GLY A 82 -17.93 -3.51 -22.48
CA GLY A 82 -17.03 -2.41 -22.13
C GLY A 82 -17.60 -1.47 -21.07
N TRP A 83 -16.91 -0.35 -20.89
CA TRP A 83 -17.16 0.62 -19.85
C TRP A 83 -17.75 1.92 -20.42
N ILE A 84 -18.69 2.52 -19.69
CA ILE A 84 -19.19 3.86 -19.96
C ILE A 84 -18.68 4.80 -18.88
N ASN A 85 -18.16 5.96 -19.28
CA ASN A 85 -17.70 6.99 -18.35
C ASN A 85 -18.90 7.69 -17.72
N VAL A 86 -18.92 7.76 -16.39
CA VAL A 86 -19.96 8.45 -15.61
C VAL A 86 -19.49 9.85 -15.23
N GLY A 87 -18.21 10.02 -14.92
CA GLY A 87 -17.66 11.33 -14.56
C GLY A 87 -16.21 11.28 -14.06
N GLU A 88 -15.71 12.46 -13.70
CA GLU A 88 -14.38 12.69 -13.10
C GLU A 88 -14.56 13.29 -11.70
N TRP A 89 -13.80 12.80 -10.71
CA TRP A 89 -13.79 13.29 -9.34
C TRP A 89 -12.37 13.62 -8.91
N GLU A 90 -12.16 14.82 -8.38
CA GLU A 90 -10.89 15.16 -7.76
C GLU A 90 -10.87 14.66 -6.32
N TYR A 91 -9.85 13.88 -5.96
CA TYR A 91 -9.62 13.47 -4.59
C TYR A 91 -8.13 13.31 -4.34
N ASP A 92 -7.65 13.91 -3.25
CA ASP A 92 -6.25 13.87 -2.87
C ASP A 92 -5.36 14.44 -4.00
N GLY A 93 -5.77 15.57 -4.61
CA GLY A 93 -5.00 16.29 -5.63
C GLY A 93 -4.73 15.51 -6.93
N VAL A 94 -5.52 14.47 -7.21
CA VAL A 94 -5.49 13.71 -8.45
C VAL A 94 -6.92 13.44 -8.93
N ILE A 95 -7.06 13.13 -10.22
CA ILE A 95 -8.37 12.92 -10.84
C ILE A 95 -8.67 11.43 -10.88
N TRP A 96 -9.86 11.04 -10.43
CA TRP A 96 -10.38 9.68 -10.50
C TRP A 96 -11.54 9.62 -11.48
N LYS A 97 -11.51 8.65 -12.41
CA LYS A 97 -12.63 8.41 -13.31
C LYS A 97 -13.58 7.38 -12.72
N ALA A 98 -14.86 7.73 -12.63
CA ALA A 98 -15.90 6.73 -12.38
C ALA A 98 -16.51 6.27 -13.70
N ARG A 99 -16.75 4.97 -13.77
CA ARG A 99 -17.29 4.27 -14.92
C ARG A 99 -18.33 3.26 -14.46
N THR A 100 -19.27 2.95 -15.33
CA THR A 100 -20.30 1.93 -15.10
C THR A 100 -20.22 0.92 -16.25
N PRO A 101 -20.50 -0.38 -16.02
CA PRO A 101 -20.52 -1.33 -17.10
C PRO A 101 -21.58 -0.92 -18.13
N ASN A 102 -21.24 -1.04 -19.41
CA ASN A 102 -22.21 -0.82 -20.47
C ASN A 102 -23.32 -1.88 -20.35
N PRO A 103 -24.60 -1.48 -20.19
CA PRO A 103 -25.71 -2.44 -20.08
C PRO A 103 -25.88 -3.31 -21.33
N GLY A 104 -25.35 -2.88 -22.48
CA GLY A 104 -25.59 -3.58 -23.74
C GLY A 104 -27.08 -3.62 -24.08
N PRO A 105 -27.56 -4.67 -24.78
CA PRO A 105 -28.96 -4.76 -25.21
C PRO A 105 -29.95 -5.11 -24.09
N PHE A 106 -29.49 -5.46 -22.88
CA PHE A 106 -30.33 -5.89 -21.76
C PHE A 106 -30.09 -5.00 -20.52
N PRO A 107 -30.85 -3.89 -20.35
CA PRO A 107 -30.57 -2.87 -19.35
C PRO A 107 -31.00 -3.21 -17.91
N ASP A 108 -31.44 -4.44 -17.64
CA ASP A 108 -32.14 -4.80 -16.38
C ASP A 108 -31.27 -4.79 -15.11
N LYS A 109 -29.98 -4.47 -15.21
CA LYS A 109 -29.08 -4.38 -14.06
C LYS A 109 -28.90 -2.93 -13.62
N LYS A 110 -29.16 -2.67 -12.33
CA LYS A 110 -28.79 -1.41 -11.67
C LYS A 110 -27.31 -1.10 -11.96
N PRO A 111 -26.99 0.12 -12.42
CA PRO A 111 -25.63 0.49 -12.75
C PRO A 111 -24.77 0.46 -11.48
N SER A 112 -23.79 -0.44 -11.43
CA SER A 112 -22.75 -0.39 -10.41
C SER A 112 -21.68 0.62 -10.83
N ILE A 113 -21.31 1.50 -9.91
CA ILE A 113 -20.26 2.49 -10.13
C ILE A 113 -18.92 1.86 -9.78
N TYR A 114 -17.97 1.96 -10.69
CA TYR A 114 -16.60 1.51 -10.51
C TYR A 114 -15.65 2.67 -10.71
N ILE A 115 -14.68 2.82 -9.84
CA ILE A 115 -13.59 3.77 -10.02
C ILE A 115 -12.45 3.09 -10.79
N GLU A 116 -11.85 3.81 -11.75
CA GLU A 116 -10.65 3.37 -12.47
C GLU A 116 -9.52 3.00 -11.49
N ASN A 117 -8.71 2.00 -11.84
CA ASN A 117 -7.67 1.49 -10.93
C ASN A 117 -6.55 2.51 -10.70
N THR A 118 -6.24 3.28 -11.75
CA THR A 118 -5.17 4.28 -11.78
C THR A 118 -5.81 5.68 -11.80
N PRO A 119 -5.41 6.58 -10.88
CA PRO A 119 -5.79 7.97 -10.98
C PRO A 119 -5.04 8.66 -12.13
N ARG A 120 -5.52 9.83 -12.50
CA ARG A 120 -5.00 10.66 -13.58
C ARG A 120 -4.38 11.94 -13.04
N CYS A 121 -3.38 12.41 -13.76
CA CYS A 121 -2.68 13.65 -13.47
C CYS A 121 -3.64 14.85 -13.57
N PRO A 122 -3.65 15.76 -12.59
CA PRO A 122 -4.49 16.96 -12.64
C PRO A 122 -4.11 17.92 -13.78
N ILE A 123 -2.85 17.88 -14.24
CA ILE A 123 -2.32 18.80 -15.26
C ILE A 123 -2.62 18.31 -16.68
N CYS A 124 -2.27 17.05 -16.98
CA CYS A 124 -2.34 16.52 -18.35
C CYS A 124 -3.30 15.33 -18.53
N LYS A 125 -4.04 14.94 -17.49
CA LYS A 125 -5.03 13.84 -17.48
C LYS A 125 -4.50 12.45 -17.87
N THR A 126 -3.18 12.30 -18.01
CA THR A 126 -2.51 11.01 -18.21
C THR A 126 -2.55 10.18 -16.93
N GLU A 127 -2.65 8.87 -17.05
CA GLU A 127 -2.60 7.94 -15.91
C GLU A 127 -1.29 8.09 -15.14
N LEU A 128 -1.39 7.96 -13.82
CA LEU A 128 -0.24 8.05 -12.92
C LEU A 128 0.36 6.67 -12.69
N GLU A 129 1.69 6.64 -12.59
CA GLU A 129 2.44 5.47 -12.16
C GLU A 129 2.65 5.53 -10.64
N GLN A 130 2.52 4.38 -9.98
CA GLN A 130 2.91 4.23 -8.59
C GLN A 130 4.28 3.58 -8.52
N SER A 131 5.23 4.28 -7.89
CA SER A 131 6.53 3.75 -7.51
C SER A 131 6.56 3.48 -6.01
N ASP A 132 6.86 2.24 -5.65
CA ASP A 132 7.03 1.83 -4.27
C ASP A 132 8.42 2.24 -3.76
N LYS A 133 8.48 3.00 -2.67
CA LYS A 133 9.71 3.34 -1.94
C LYS A 133 9.67 2.67 -0.57
N PHE A 134 10.81 2.63 0.11
CA PHE A 134 10.96 1.88 1.35
C PHE A 134 9.98 2.31 2.46
N TYR A 135 9.66 3.61 2.54
CA TYR A 135 8.77 4.17 3.56
C TYR A 135 7.56 4.93 2.99
N TRP A 136 7.34 4.96 1.68
CA TRP A 136 6.20 5.68 1.10
C TRP A 136 5.98 5.24 -0.35
N TYR A 137 4.89 5.73 -0.94
CA TYR A 137 4.63 5.64 -2.37
C TYR A 137 4.88 6.99 -3.03
N SER A 138 5.37 6.94 -4.25
CA SER A 138 5.45 8.10 -5.12
C SER A 138 4.50 7.88 -6.28
N TRP A 139 3.59 8.81 -6.51
CA TRP A 139 2.77 8.87 -7.71
C TRP A 139 3.42 9.85 -8.66
N SER A 140 3.69 9.43 -9.89
CA SER A 140 4.34 10.26 -10.90
C SER A 140 3.60 10.19 -12.21
N CYS A 141 3.55 11.31 -12.92
CA CYS A 141 3.05 11.34 -14.28
C CYS A 141 4.17 11.01 -15.26
N VAL A 142 3.87 10.16 -16.25
CA VAL A 142 4.83 9.80 -17.32
C VAL A 142 5.04 10.97 -18.30
N ARG A 143 4.02 11.82 -18.47
CA ARG A 143 4.01 12.88 -19.49
C ARG A 143 4.47 14.25 -18.99
N CYS A 144 4.29 14.56 -17.71
CA CYS A 144 4.62 15.87 -17.13
C CYS A 144 5.34 15.73 -15.80
N SER A 145 5.85 16.83 -15.25
CA SER A 145 6.62 16.87 -14.00
C SER A 145 5.79 16.66 -12.71
N PHE A 146 4.50 16.32 -12.82
CA PHE A 146 3.66 16.07 -11.66
C PHE A 146 4.19 14.88 -10.86
N ARG A 147 4.44 15.12 -9.57
CA ARG A 147 4.85 14.09 -8.62
C ARG A 147 4.20 14.35 -7.27
N LYS A 148 3.71 13.28 -6.65
CA LYS A 148 3.11 13.30 -5.33
C LYS A 148 3.66 12.19 -4.45
N ILE A 149 4.00 12.52 -3.20
CA ILE A 149 4.41 11.55 -2.18
C ILE A 149 3.18 11.22 -1.32
N THR A 150 2.94 9.94 -1.07
CA THR A 150 1.79 9.49 -0.27
C THR A 150 2.10 8.20 0.49
N TRP A 151 1.39 7.99 1.60
CA TRP A 151 1.44 6.77 2.40
C TRP A 151 0.40 5.73 1.96
N ASN A 152 -0.44 6.06 0.98
CA ASN A 152 -1.54 5.21 0.54
C ASN A 152 -1.32 4.75 -0.89
N THR A 153 -1.63 3.48 -1.16
CA THR A 153 -1.64 2.92 -2.51
C THR A 153 -2.85 3.43 -3.31
N PHE A 154 -2.78 3.34 -4.64
CA PHE A 154 -3.94 3.60 -5.51
C PHE A 154 -5.17 2.82 -5.07
N SER A 155 -5.05 1.52 -4.80
CA SER A 155 -6.19 0.69 -4.40
C SER A 155 -6.84 1.14 -3.09
N LYS A 156 -6.06 1.62 -2.13
CA LYS A 156 -6.59 2.10 -0.85
C LYS A 156 -7.33 3.42 -1.02
N VAL A 157 -6.78 4.34 -1.82
CA VAL A 157 -7.43 5.63 -2.11
C VAL A 157 -8.67 5.43 -2.97
N LYS A 158 -8.59 4.58 -4.00
CA LYS A 158 -9.72 4.16 -4.84
C LYS A 158 -10.93 3.73 -4.01
N LYS A 159 -10.75 2.83 -3.03
CA LYS A 159 -11.86 2.38 -2.16
C LYS A 159 -12.51 3.52 -1.37
N ARG A 160 -11.75 4.56 -1.01
CA ARG A 160 -12.31 5.76 -0.36
C ARG A 160 -13.10 6.59 -1.35
N VAL A 161 -12.54 6.83 -2.53
CA VAL A 161 -13.22 7.57 -3.61
C VAL A 161 -14.52 6.87 -4.00
N GLU A 162 -14.51 5.55 -4.15
CA GLU A 162 -15.70 4.75 -4.47
C GLU A 162 -16.83 4.96 -3.45
N LYS A 163 -16.50 4.97 -2.15
CA LYS A 163 -17.48 5.27 -1.09
C LYS A 163 -18.03 6.69 -1.16
N ILE A 164 -17.16 7.67 -1.43
CA ILE A 164 -17.54 9.08 -1.56
C ILE A 164 -18.48 9.26 -2.76
N VAL A 165 -18.09 8.73 -3.92
CA VAL A 165 -18.87 8.83 -5.15
C VAL A 165 -20.23 8.14 -4.99
N LYS A 166 -20.26 6.95 -4.37
CA LYS A 166 -21.50 6.25 -4.09
C LYS A 166 -22.44 7.10 -3.22
N ARG A 167 -21.94 7.69 -2.13
CA ARG A 167 -22.76 8.55 -1.28
C ARG A 167 -23.27 9.79 -2.01
N ASN A 168 -22.43 10.42 -2.84
CA ASN A 168 -22.84 11.60 -3.61
C ASN A 168 -23.95 11.28 -4.61
N ILE A 169 -23.94 10.08 -5.19
CA ILE A 169 -24.98 9.62 -6.11
C ILE A 169 -26.29 9.34 -5.35
N GLU A 170 -26.21 8.66 -4.21
CA GLU A 170 -27.39 8.43 -3.34
C GLU A 170 -28.06 9.76 -2.94
N VAL A 171 -27.27 10.78 -2.55
CA VAL A 171 -27.79 12.11 -2.21
C VAL A 171 -28.45 12.77 -3.42
N ALA A 172 -27.82 12.69 -4.60
CA ALA A 172 -28.40 13.27 -5.81
C ALA A 172 -29.71 12.59 -6.22
N GLU A 173 -29.82 11.28 -6.03
CA GLU A 173 -31.06 10.53 -6.23
C GLU A 173 -32.14 10.97 -5.24
N GLU A 174 -31.81 11.05 -3.94
CA GLU A 174 -32.72 11.55 -2.89
C GLU A 174 -33.27 12.94 -3.23
N GLU A 175 -32.41 13.88 -3.63
CA GLU A 175 -32.82 15.23 -4.03
C GLU A 175 -33.72 15.23 -5.28
N TYR A 176 -33.44 14.37 -6.25
CA TYR A 176 -34.26 14.23 -7.46
C TYR A 176 -35.65 13.70 -7.12
N PHE A 177 -35.75 12.68 -6.26
CA PHE A 177 -37.02 12.14 -5.78
C PHE A 177 -37.83 13.17 -5.00
N ILE A 178 -37.21 13.97 -4.13
CA ILE A 178 -37.90 15.04 -3.40
C ILE A 178 -38.47 16.09 -4.37
N LYS A 179 -37.72 16.46 -5.40
CA LYS A 179 -38.14 17.48 -6.37
C LYS A 179 -39.20 17.00 -7.35
N HIS A 180 -39.24 15.72 -7.71
CA HIS A 180 -40.07 15.22 -8.82
C HIS A 180 -41.05 14.10 -8.43
N GLY A 181 -40.88 13.49 -7.25
CA GLY A 181 -41.73 12.42 -6.73
C GLY A 181 -42.92 12.88 -5.89
N ASN A 182 -43.05 14.19 -5.59
CA ASN A 182 -44.23 14.77 -4.96
C ASN A 182 -45.29 15.17 -6.00
N LYS A 183 -45.73 14.21 -6.82
CA LYS A 183 -46.92 14.34 -7.66
C LYS A 183 -47.94 13.26 -7.32
#